data_AF-A0A7W1TST4-F1
#
_entry.id   AF-A0A7W1TST4-F1
#
_cell.length_a   1.000
_cell.length_b   1.000
_cell.length_c   1.000
_cell.angle_alpha   90.00
_cell.angle_beta   90.00
_cell.angle_gamma   90.00
#
_symmetry.space_group_name_H-M   'P 1'
#
loop_
_entity.id
_entity.type
_entity.pdbx_description
1 polymer ?
#
loop_
_entity_poly.entity_id
_entity_poly.type
_entity_poly.pdbx_seq_one_letter_code
_entity_poly.pdbx_strand_id
1 'polypeptide(L)'
;MPHRIVIAAFAAIVFSAGVSAQSPRSYRLQLKPHAQVSAGSAAFVQGTASAAGDRFFVENLSIIQPVIVTLITETPGADVRLQLSKYRFDVADKSASTKGTGKATFKLRTQGEMKIVVSGADSSKYQLIVWAGSELKPDPPPVVLKGGVSGESRGPWLWVLLGIVAIGIALFAMKRRGKGATYALLAVCGAALLSSTAQAQTPRGITPDRLWQDADKLLELAELGSDTLRDFREFQEAFEHLNEGDGQYDPDYTPEGMPEVPISCTTEECQQCYERAIGRLNFTRVTFEQLRAIYQSTTNMADKAMSFGDSASGVHALSGLSWQYSKRGIETELATLGRSYDEKYTGLLGTLRSSLDEMAACEREHFDNPDWYNRFGFIYYTFMEDRYRR
;
A
#
# COMPACT_ATOMS: atom_id res chain seq x y z
N MET A 1 46.58 49.57 70.78
CA MET A 1 46.20 49.59 69.35
C MET A 1 45.88 48.18 68.87
N PRO A 2 44.63 47.74 68.97
CA PRO A 2 44.11 46.60 68.21
C PRO A 2 43.08 47.07 67.18
N HIS A 3 42.89 46.36 66.08
CA HIS A 3 41.58 45.88 65.65
C HIS A 3 41.76 44.93 64.46
N ARG A 4 41.52 43.65 64.76
CA ARG A 4 41.38 42.55 63.81
C ARG A 4 40.04 42.71 63.09
N ILE A 5 40.03 42.73 61.77
CA ILE A 5 38.82 42.54 60.97
C ILE A 5 38.85 41.11 60.45
N VAL A 6 37.94 40.29 61.00
CA VAL A 6 37.66 38.93 60.55
C VAL A 6 36.66 39.05 59.40
N ILE A 7 37.09 38.76 58.17
CA ILE A 7 36.18 38.63 57.02
C ILE A 7 35.74 37.16 56.97
N ALA A 8 34.49 36.91 57.34
CA ALA A 8 33.83 35.62 57.19
C ALA A 8 33.42 35.45 55.71
N ALA A 9 34.06 34.51 55.02
CA ALA A 9 33.66 34.09 53.68
C ALA A 9 32.46 33.13 53.78
N PHE A 10 31.27 33.62 53.44
CA PHE A 10 30.09 32.78 53.21
C PHE A 10 30.20 32.14 51.82
N ALA A 11 30.57 30.87 51.77
CA ALA A 11 30.44 30.05 50.56
C ALA A 11 28.97 29.60 50.41
N ALA A 12 28.21 30.28 49.56
CA ALA A 12 26.90 29.83 49.14
C ALA A 12 27.06 28.69 48.12
N ILE A 13 26.84 27.45 48.57
CA ILE A 13 26.75 26.29 47.69
C ILE A 13 25.37 26.32 47.05
N VAL A 14 25.29 26.79 45.80
CA VAL A 14 24.11 26.64 44.95
C VAL A 14 24.08 25.20 44.43
N PHE A 15 23.27 24.35 45.07
CA PHE A 15 22.90 23.05 44.51
C PHE A 15 22.02 23.29 43.28
N SER A 16 22.66 23.29 42.11
CA SER A 16 21.96 23.17 40.84
C SER A 16 21.48 21.73 40.74
N ALA A 17 20.23 21.47 41.11
CA ALA A 17 19.58 20.21 40.79
C ALA A 17 19.42 20.15 39.26
N GLY A 18 20.44 19.63 38.58
CA GLY A 18 20.36 19.32 37.16
C GLY A 18 19.33 18.22 36.98
N VAL A 19 18.09 18.60 36.67
CA VAL A 19 17.11 17.70 36.05
C VAL A 19 17.71 17.36 34.70
N SER A 20 18.41 16.23 34.64
CA SER A 20 18.83 15.63 33.38
C SER A 20 17.56 15.28 32.61
N ALA A 21 17.18 16.13 31.66
CA ALA A 21 16.10 15.86 30.74
C ALA A 21 16.53 14.67 29.87
N GLN A 22 16.22 13.47 30.34
CA GLN A 22 16.44 12.24 29.61
C GLN A 22 15.77 12.39 28.24
N SER A 23 16.56 12.30 27.16
CA SER A 23 16.04 12.48 25.81
C SER A 23 14.84 11.55 25.61
N PRO A 24 13.69 12.04 25.14
CA PRO A 24 12.48 11.23 25.05
C PRO A 24 12.76 10.01 24.18
N ARG A 25 12.58 8.81 24.74
CA ARG A 25 12.79 7.55 24.02
C ARG A 25 11.79 7.48 22.87
N SER A 26 12.29 7.21 21.67
CA SER A 26 11.48 6.92 20.49
C SER A 26 11.42 5.41 20.26
N TYR A 27 10.23 4.89 19.98
CA TYR A 27 9.97 3.47 19.82
C TYR A 27 9.59 3.15 18.37
N ARG A 28 10.29 2.20 17.76
CA ARG A 28 9.94 1.68 16.43
C ARG A 28 8.77 0.71 16.55
N LEU A 29 7.70 0.96 15.81
CA LEU A 29 6.57 0.05 15.70
C LEU A 29 6.80 -0.88 14.51
N GLN A 30 6.86 -2.18 14.79
CA GLN A 30 6.86 -3.21 13.76
C GLN A 30 5.42 -3.64 13.50
N LEU A 31 4.89 -3.36 12.31
CA LEU A 31 3.58 -3.84 11.92
C LEU A 31 3.68 -5.33 11.55
N LYS A 32 2.81 -6.17 12.12
CA LYS A 32 2.73 -7.59 11.76
C LYS A 32 1.30 -8.00 11.38
N PRO A 33 1.14 -9.00 10.50
CA PRO A 33 -0.18 -9.58 10.23
C PRO A 33 -0.82 -10.09 11.52
N HIS A 34 -2.14 -9.92 11.65
CA HIS A 34 -2.90 -10.40 12.80
C HIS A 34 -4.19 -11.08 12.34
N ALA A 35 -4.60 -12.17 12.98
CA ALA A 35 -5.74 -12.98 12.54
C ALA A 35 -7.07 -12.20 12.53
N GLN A 36 -7.22 -11.23 13.43
CA GLN A 36 -8.40 -10.37 13.54
C GLN A 36 -8.35 -9.12 12.66
N VAL A 37 -7.25 -8.94 11.92
CA VAL A 37 -7.02 -7.80 11.03
C VAL A 37 -6.89 -8.36 9.61
N SER A 38 -8.01 -8.40 8.88
CA SER A 38 -8.02 -8.79 7.47
C SER A 38 -7.24 -7.76 6.65
N ALA A 39 -6.57 -8.22 5.59
CA ALA A 39 -5.94 -7.38 4.56
C ALA A 39 -4.99 -6.28 5.10
N GLY A 40 -4.10 -6.61 6.04
CA GLY A 40 -3.04 -5.69 6.45
C GLY A 40 -2.15 -6.19 7.58
N SER A 41 -1.41 -5.25 8.18
CA SER A 41 -0.55 -5.47 9.33
C SER A 41 -0.78 -4.38 10.36
N ALA A 42 -0.75 -4.73 11.65
CA ALA A 42 -1.01 -3.80 12.75
C ALA A 42 0.11 -3.84 13.78
N ALA A 43 0.22 -2.77 14.56
CA ALA A 43 0.89 -2.73 15.84
C ALA A 43 -0.06 -2.14 16.90
N PHE A 44 -0.02 -2.73 18.09
CA PHE A 44 -0.82 -2.33 19.23
C PHE A 44 0.11 -1.92 20.37
N VAL A 45 -0.17 -0.79 21.01
CA VAL A 45 0.62 -0.27 22.12
C VAL A 45 -0.31 0.16 23.23
N GLN A 46 0.02 -0.21 24.47
CA GLN A 46 -0.57 0.37 25.66
C GLN A 46 0.44 1.29 26.33
N GLY A 47 -0.04 2.42 26.83
CA GLY A 47 0.79 3.37 27.54
C GLY A 47 0.01 4.19 28.55
N THR A 48 0.72 5.07 29.23
CA THR A 48 0.15 6.07 30.14
C THR A 48 0.61 7.42 29.66
N ALA A 49 -0.35 8.28 29.31
CA ALA A 49 -0.06 9.58 28.74
C ALA A 49 0.74 10.44 29.73
N SER A 50 1.65 11.24 29.20
CA SER A 50 2.39 12.23 29.98
C SER A 50 2.58 13.50 29.17
N ALA A 51 2.90 14.60 29.86
CA ALA A 51 3.15 15.88 29.22
C ALA A 51 4.41 15.85 28.32
N ALA A 52 5.36 14.95 28.61
CA ALA A 52 6.56 14.75 27.80
C ALA A 52 6.25 14.10 26.44
N GLY A 53 5.18 13.30 26.40
CA GLY A 53 4.73 12.57 25.23
C GLY A 53 5.57 11.33 24.91
N ASP A 54 4.89 10.23 24.60
CA ASP A 54 5.50 9.02 24.07
C ASP A 54 5.69 9.17 22.55
N ARG A 55 6.87 8.80 22.06
CA ARG A 55 7.26 8.97 20.65
C ARG A 55 7.36 7.61 19.97
N PHE A 56 6.64 7.45 18.87
CA PHE A 56 6.63 6.23 18.06
C PHE A 56 6.94 6.54 16.61
N PHE A 57 7.44 5.56 15.86
CA PHE A 57 7.54 5.69 14.42
C PHE A 57 7.32 4.35 13.71
N VAL A 58 6.76 4.43 12.51
CA VAL A 58 6.58 3.31 11.58
C VAL A 58 7.42 3.61 10.34
N GLU A 59 8.08 2.60 9.79
CA GLU A 59 8.86 2.72 8.56
C GLU A 59 8.25 1.86 7.44
N ASN A 60 8.77 2.02 6.22
CA ASN A 60 8.43 1.21 5.05
C ASN A 60 6.94 1.25 4.67
N LEU A 61 6.27 2.38 4.91
CA LEU A 61 4.92 2.61 4.41
C LEU A 61 4.98 2.89 2.90
N SER A 62 4.00 2.37 2.16
CA SER A 62 3.84 2.64 0.73
C SER A 62 2.73 3.67 0.52
N ILE A 63 2.84 4.56 -0.48
CA ILE A 63 1.77 5.55 -0.73
C ILE A 63 0.46 4.89 -1.15
N ILE A 64 0.55 3.69 -1.75
CA ILE A 64 -0.60 2.86 -2.13
C ILE A 64 -1.09 2.00 -0.96
N GLN A 65 -0.44 2.07 0.21
CA GLN A 65 -0.94 1.50 1.44
C GLN A 65 -1.71 2.56 2.24
N PRO A 66 -2.99 2.30 2.55
CA PRO A 66 -3.69 3.03 3.57
C PRO A 66 -3.09 2.79 4.94
N VAL A 67 -3.10 3.84 5.75
CA VAL A 67 -2.64 3.83 7.13
C VAL A 67 -3.73 4.43 8.00
N ILE A 68 -4.08 3.70 9.06
CA ILE A 68 -4.92 4.20 10.15
C ILE A 68 -4.07 4.30 11.40
N VAL A 69 -4.19 5.44 12.08
CA VAL A 69 -3.68 5.60 13.44
C VAL A 69 -4.84 5.94 14.35
N THR A 70 -5.14 5.05 15.28
CA THR A 70 -6.24 5.22 16.24
C THR A 70 -5.68 5.24 17.64
N LEU A 71 -6.00 6.30 18.37
CA LEU A 71 -5.73 6.46 19.79
C LEU A 71 -7.05 6.37 20.56
N ILE A 72 -7.07 5.55 21.61
CA ILE A 72 -8.23 5.33 22.48
C ILE A 72 -7.80 5.53 23.93
N THR A 73 -8.66 6.14 24.75
CA THR A 73 -8.43 6.31 26.18
C THR A 73 -9.42 5.50 27.00
N GLU A 74 -8.96 4.87 28.07
CA GLU A 74 -9.83 4.13 29.00
C GLU A 74 -10.73 5.06 29.84
N THR A 75 -10.29 6.31 30.05
CA THR A 75 -11.01 7.29 30.88
C THR A 75 -11.88 8.19 30.00
N PRO A 76 -13.22 8.12 30.11
CA PRO A 76 -14.11 9.04 29.40
C PRO A 76 -13.80 10.49 29.74
N GLY A 77 -13.61 11.32 28.72
CA GLY A 77 -13.30 12.75 28.88
C GLY A 77 -11.82 13.10 29.02
N ALA A 78 -10.92 12.11 29.10
CA ALA A 78 -9.47 12.37 29.06
C ALA A 78 -9.07 13.06 27.75
N ASP A 79 -8.24 14.10 27.86
CA ASP A 79 -7.66 14.83 26.73
C ASP A 79 -6.26 14.30 26.44
N VAL A 80 -6.20 13.15 25.76
CA VAL A 80 -4.96 12.62 25.22
C VAL A 80 -4.89 13.00 23.74
N ARG A 81 -3.76 13.58 23.36
CA ARG A 81 -3.51 14.14 22.04
C ARG A 81 -2.67 13.17 21.21
N LEU A 82 -3.15 12.90 20.00
CA LEU A 82 -2.46 12.16 18.95
C LEU A 82 -1.92 13.16 17.93
N GLN A 83 -0.62 13.11 17.67
CA GLN A 83 0.03 13.93 16.65
C GLN A 83 0.77 13.05 15.66
N LEU A 84 0.65 13.38 14.38
CA LEU A 84 1.38 12.74 13.29
C LEU A 84 2.33 13.75 12.64
N SER A 85 3.52 13.28 12.26
CA SER A 85 4.49 14.09 11.52
C SER A 85 5.31 13.23 10.57
N LYS A 86 5.78 13.84 9.48
CA LYS A 86 6.64 13.17 8.50
C LYS A 86 8.12 13.24 8.89
N TYR A 87 8.57 14.40 9.38
CA TYR A 87 10.00 14.67 9.54
C TYR A 87 10.44 14.86 10.99
N ARG A 88 9.59 15.38 11.87
CA ARG A 88 9.99 15.91 13.17
C ARG A 88 8.96 15.64 14.26
N PHE A 89 9.37 15.06 15.38
CA PHE A 89 8.49 14.78 16.52
C PHE A 89 7.92 16.04 17.19
N ASP A 90 8.59 17.18 17.06
CA ASP A 90 8.22 18.42 17.75
C ASP A 90 7.31 19.34 16.91
N VAL A 91 7.06 19.00 15.64
CA VAL A 91 6.18 19.75 14.74
C VAL A 91 5.16 18.79 14.14
N ALA A 92 3.90 18.91 14.57
CA ALA A 92 2.82 18.05 14.10
C ALA A 92 2.30 18.55 12.74
N ASP A 93 2.21 17.64 11.76
CA ASP A 93 1.53 17.87 10.48
C ASP A 93 0.01 17.69 10.63
N LYS A 94 -0.40 16.77 11.52
CA LYS A 94 -1.80 16.55 11.92
C LYS A 94 -1.89 16.32 13.42
N SER A 95 -2.95 16.82 14.05
CA SER A 95 -3.20 16.67 15.48
C SER A 95 -4.69 16.46 15.77
N ALA A 96 -4.99 15.52 16.66
CA ALA A 96 -6.35 15.20 17.12
C ALA A 96 -6.33 14.92 18.63
N SER A 97 -7.49 15.03 19.28
CA SER A 97 -7.64 14.80 20.72
C SER A 97 -8.77 13.81 20.97
N THR A 98 -8.63 13.01 22.02
CA THR A 98 -9.66 12.09 22.51
C THR A 98 -10.71 12.81 23.36
N LYS A 99 -10.58 14.11 23.60
CA LYS A 99 -11.50 14.87 24.45
C LYS A 99 -12.93 14.80 23.90
N GLY A 100 -13.85 14.36 24.75
CA GLY A 100 -15.28 14.24 24.44
C GLY A 100 -15.69 12.94 23.75
N THR A 101 -14.79 12.33 22.97
CA THR A 101 -15.09 11.10 22.19
C THR A 101 -14.43 9.84 22.76
N GLY A 102 -13.40 9.99 23.59
CA GLY A 102 -12.52 8.89 24.04
C GLY A 102 -11.64 8.30 22.93
N LYS A 103 -11.72 8.83 21.70
CA LYS A 103 -11.03 8.31 20.51
C LYS A 103 -10.57 9.44 19.59
N ALA A 104 -9.35 9.30 19.06
CA ALA A 104 -8.82 10.12 17.98
C ALA A 104 -8.30 9.21 16.86
N THR A 105 -8.76 9.42 15.63
CA THR A 105 -8.38 8.58 14.48
C THR A 105 -7.91 9.43 13.32
N PHE A 106 -6.80 9.03 12.72
CA PHE A 106 -6.35 9.51 11.42
C PHE A 106 -6.41 8.39 10.39
N LYS A 107 -6.85 8.76 9.19
CA LYS A 107 -6.87 7.93 7.98
C LYS A 107 -6.04 8.68 6.94
N LEU A 108 -4.98 8.05 6.42
CA LEU A 108 -4.08 8.69 5.46
C LEU A 108 -3.34 7.68 4.59
N ARG A 109 -2.70 8.17 3.53
CA ARG A 109 -1.64 7.47 2.77
C ARG A 109 -0.34 8.23 2.99
N THR A 110 0.76 7.51 3.15
CA THR A 110 2.10 8.12 3.29
C THR A 110 3.17 7.13 2.86
N GLN A 111 4.33 7.65 2.45
CA GLN A 111 5.45 6.83 1.99
C GLN A 111 6.61 6.91 2.98
N GLY A 112 7.29 5.79 3.24
CA GLY A 112 8.47 5.70 4.08
C GLY A 112 8.13 5.77 5.57
N GLU A 113 8.81 6.67 6.29
CA GLU A 113 8.63 6.83 7.74
C GLU A 113 7.45 7.73 8.12
N MET A 114 6.71 7.37 9.17
CA MET A 114 5.73 8.24 9.83
C MET A 114 6.02 8.28 11.33
N LYS A 115 6.06 9.47 11.90
CA LYS A 115 6.28 9.72 13.33
C LYS A 115 4.96 10.01 14.02
N ILE A 116 4.79 9.46 15.21
CA ILE A 116 3.58 9.54 16.03
C ILE A 116 3.99 10.03 17.42
N VAL A 117 3.25 11.00 17.97
CA VAL A 117 3.38 11.42 19.36
C VAL A 117 2.05 11.26 20.06
N VAL A 118 2.07 10.62 21.23
CA VAL A 118 0.92 10.51 22.14
C VAL A 118 1.24 11.27 23.42
N SER A 119 0.48 12.30 23.75
CA SER A 119 0.73 13.16 24.92
C SER A 119 -0.56 13.49 25.66
N GLY A 120 -0.46 13.82 26.95
CA GLY A 120 -1.62 14.18 27.77
C GLY A 120 -1.18 14.82 29.09
N ALA A 121 -2.03 15.68 29.66
CA ALA A 121 -1.74 16.32 30.94
C ALA A 121 -1.90 15.34 32.12
N ASP A 122 -2.81 14.39 31.97
CA ASP A 122 -3.16 13.41 32.98
C ASP A 122 -2.45 12.08 32.72
N SER A 123 -2.16 11.31 33.77
CA SER A 123 -1.64 9.94 33.69
C SER A 123 -2.72 8.95 33.21
N SER A 124 -3.50 9.35 32.20
CA SER A 124 -4.56 8.54 31.60
C SER A 124 -3.95 7.41 30.79
N LYS A 125 -4.49 6.21 30.97
CA LYS A 125 -4.12 5.06 30.16
C LYS A 125 -4.66 5.21 28.75
N TYR A 126 -3.85 4.83 27.78
CA TYR A 126 -4.22 4.86 26.36
C TYR A 126 -3.84 3.57 25.65
N GLN A 127 -4.55 3.33 24.55
CA GLN A 127 -4.24 2.30 23.57
C GLN A 127 -4.01 2.98 22.21
N LEU A 128 -2.87 2.71 21.59
CA LEU A 128 -2.52 3.16 20.25
C LEU A 128 -2.54 1.96 19.31
N ILE A 129 -3.33 2.08 18.25
CA ILE A 129 -3.46 1.09 17.19
C ILE A 129 -2.94 1.74 15.92
N VAL A 130 -1.92 1.15 15.32
CA VAL A 130 -1.42 1.56 14.01
C VAL A 130 -1.62 0.42 13.05
N TRP A 131 -2.41 0.66 12.02
CA TRP A 131 -2.70 -0.32 10.99
C TRP A 131 -2.25 0.21 9.64
N ALA A 132 -1.56 -0.65 8.87
CA ALA A 132 -1.32 -0.44 7.46
C ALA A 132 -2.01 -1.54 6.68
N GLY A 133 -2.78 -1.17 5.67
CA GLY A 133 -3.38 -2.11 4.75
C GLY A 133 -2.34 -2.92 4.00
N SER A 134 -2.76 -4.05 3.46
CA SER A 134 -1.97 -4.77 2.46
C SER A 134 -1.58 -3.80 1.36
N GLU A 135 -0.33 -3.86 0.92
CA GLU A 135 0.03 -3.18 -0.31
C GLU A 135 -0.82 -3.79 -1.42
N LEU A 136 -1.74 -3.00 -1.96
CA LEU A 136 -2.48 -3.39 -3.14
C LEU A 136 -1.42 -3.53 -4.23
N LYS A 137 -1.10 -4.78 -4.58
CA LYS A 137 -0.41 -5.12 -5.83
C LYS A 137 -1.49 -5.71 -6.72
N PRO A 138 -2.30 -4.87 -7.39
CA PRO A 138 -3.30 -5.39 -8.29
C PRO A 138 -2.55 -6.16 -9.36
N ASP A 139 -2.98 -7.39 -9.62
CA ASP A 139 -2.54 -8.10 -10.80
C ASP A 139 -3.21 -7.39 -11.97
N PRO A 140 -2.49 -6.55 -12.75
CA PRO A 140 -3.13 -5.81 -13.82
C PRO A 140 -3.74 -6.82 -14.79
N PRO A 141 -4.97 -6.59 -15.29
CA PRO A 141 -5.52 -7.47 -16.30
C PRO A 141 -4.54 -7.53 -17.48
N PRO A 142 -4.41 -8.71 -18.13
CA PRO A 142 -3.47 -8.88 -19.22
C PRO A 142 -3.84 -7.93 -20.35
N VAL A 143 -2.89 -7.08 -20.76
CA VAL A 143 -3.05 -6.24 -21.97
C VAL A 143 -2.86 -7.04 -23.25
N VAL A 144 -2.33 -8.24 -23.10
CA VAL A 144 -2.00 -9.14 -24.19
C VAL A 144 -3.17 -10.07 -24.42
N LEU A 145 -3.87 -9.86 -25.53
CA LEU A 145 -4.86 -10.80 -26.00
C LEU A 145 -4.18 -11.93 -26.77
N LYS A 146 -4.42 -13.16 -26.33
CA LYS A 146 -4.07 -14.34 -27.14
C LYS A 146 -4.97 -14.35 -28.36
N GLY A 147 -4.36 -14.17 -29.53
CA GLY A 147 -4.98 -14.22 -30.83
C GLY A 147 -5.45 -15.62 -31.13
N GLY A 148 -6.66 -15.94 -30.71
CA GLY A 148 -7.58 -16.49 -31.69
C GLY A 148 -7.80 -15.39 -32.72
N VAL A 149 -6.96 -15.31 -33.75
CA VAL A 149 -7.40 -14.66 -34.99
C VAL A 149 -8.75 -15.29 -35.25
N SER A 150 -9.80 -14.48 -35.35
CA SER A 150 -11.09 -14.93 -35.88
C SER A 150 -10.88 -15.25 -37.37
N GLY A 151 -10.01 -16.21 -37.65
CA GLY A 151 -9.78 -16.80 -38.94
C GLY A 151 -10.99 -17.64 -39.19
N GLU A 152 -11.90 -17.09 -39.99
CA GLU A 152 -13.05 -17.77 -40.56
C GLU A 152 -14.03 -18.29 -39.50
N SER A 153 -15.28 -17.82 -39.56
CA SER A 153 -16.37 -18.64 -39.07
C SER A 153 -16.29 -20.00 -39.79
N ARG A 154 -15.62 -20.99 -39.20
CA ARG A 154 -15.98 -22.40 -39.40
C ARG A 154 -17.41 -22.49 -38.89
N GLY A 155 -18.32 -22.13 -39.78
CA GLY A 155 -19.74 -22.04 -39.50
C GLY A 155 -20.26 -23.37 -38.97
N PRO A 156 -21.52 -23.41 -38.54
CA PRO A 156 -22.14 -24.60 -37.93
C PRO A 156 -22.04 -25.89 -38.79
N TRP A 157 -21.58 -25.82 -40.04
CA TRP A 157 -21.32 -26.96 -40.91
C TRP A 157 -20.39 -28.02 -40.31
N LEU A 158 -19.42 -27.66 -39.46
CA LEU A 158 -18.52 -28.64 -38.83
C LEU A 158 -19.25 -29.44 -37.75
N TRP A 159 -20.18 -28.80 -37.02
CA TRP A 159 -21.12 -29.47 -36.13
C TRP A 159 -22.18 -30.26 -36.88
N VAL A 160 -22.59 -29.83 -38.07
CA VAL A 160 -23.47 -30.61 -38.97
C VAL A 160 -22.75 -31.86 -39.48
N LEU A 161 -21.47 -31.77 -39.87
CA LEU A 161 -20.69 -32.95 -40.27
C LEU A 161 -20.44 -33.90 -39.10
N LEU A 162 -20.09 -33.38 -37.92
CA LEU A 162 -19.97 -34.20 -36.71
C LEU A 162 -21.32 -34.82 -36.32
N GLY A 163 -22.42 -34.09 -36.50
CA GLY A 163 -23.78 -34.61 -36.32
C GLY A 163 -24.13 -35.72 -37.32
N ILE A 164 -23.81 -35.55 -38.60
CA ILE A 164 -24.02 -36.57 -39.64
C ILE A 164 -23.16 -37.81 -39.37
N VAL A 165 -21.90 -37.64 -38.95
CA VAL A 165 -21.00 -38.74 -38.58
C VAL A 165 -21.51 -39.45 -37.32
N ALA A 166 -21.94 -38.71 -36.29
CA ALA A 166 -22.52 -39.29 -35.08
C ALA A 166 -23.83 -40.04 -35.36
N ILE A 167 -24.69 -39.51 -36.22
CA ILE A 167 -25.91 -40.19 -36.69
C ILE A 167 -25.55 -41.42 -37.51
N GLY A 168 -24.54 -41.35 -38.38
CA GLY A 168 -24.03 -42.48 -39.14
C GLY A 168 -23.48 -43.60 -38.24
N ILE A 169 -22.72 -43.24 -37.21
CA ILE A 169 -22.20 -44.18 -36.20
C ILE A 169 -23.34 -44.75 -35.35
N ALA A 170 -24.32 -43.93 -34.95
CA ALA A 170 -25.49 -44.39 -34.21
C ALA A 170 -26.36 -45.33 -35.04
N LEU A 171 -26.63 -45.02 -36.30
CA LEU A 171 -27.36 -45.89 -37.22
C LEU A 171 -26.59 -47.18 -37.52
N PHE A 172 -25.26 -47.11 -37.66
CA PHE A 172 -24.41 -48.29 -37.83
C PHE A 172 -24.39 -49.16 -36.56
N ALA A 173 -24.30 -48.56 -35.37
CA ALA A 173 -24.36 -49.25 -34.09
C ALA A 173 -25.76 -49.84 -33.83
N MET A 174 -26.82 -49.14 -34.22
CA MET A 174 -28.21 -49.64 -34.14
C MET A 174 -28.45 -50.77 -35.13
N LYS A 175 -27.87 -50.72 -36.34
CA LYS A 175 -27.93 -51.82 -37.31
C LYS A 175 -27.11 -53.05 -36.89
N ARG A 176 -26.03 -52.85 -36.10
CA ARG A 176 -25.22 -53.95 -35.52
C ARG A 176 -25.73 -54.47 -34.17
N ARG A 177 -26.67 -53.79 -33.52
CA ARG A 177 -27.25 -54.25 -32.24
C ARG A 177 -28.39 -55.25 -32.46
N GLY A 178 -28.00 -56.47 -32.81
CA GLY A 178 -28.70 -57.64 -32.30
C GLY A 178 -28.60 -57.64 -30.77
N LYS A 179 -29.77 -57.65 -30.11
CA LYS A 179 -30.07 -57.87 -28.70
C LYS A 179 -28.86 -58.19 -27.79
N GLY A 180 -28.45 -57.23 -26.95
CA GLY A 180 -27.66 -57.49 -25.74
C GLY A 180 -26.69 -56.38 -25.32
N ALA A 181 -26.66 -56.09 -24.01
CA ALA A 181 -25.61 -55.41 -23.23
C ALA A 181 -25.62 -53.86 -23.13
N THR A 182 -26.41 -53.41 -22.15
CA THR A 182 -26.10 -52.63 -20.93
C THR A 182 -24.82 -51.78 -20.81
N TYR A 183 -25.03 -50.57 -20.26
CA TYR A 183 -24.07 -49.53 -19.86
C TYR A 183 -23.12 -49.91 -18.72
N ALA A 184 -21.96 -49.24 -18.64
CA ALA A 184 -21.28 -48.97 -17.37
C ALA A 184 -20.50 -47.64 -17.43
N LEU A 185 -20.84 -46.76 -16.49
CA LEU A 185 -20.27 -45.44 -16.18
C LEU A 185 -19.29 -45.57 -15.01
N LEU A 186 -18.34 -44.62 -14.94
CA LEU A 186 -17.66 -44.06 -13.76
C LEU A 186 -16.70 -44.92 -12.91
N ALA A 187 -15.51 -44.33 -12.68
CA ALA A 187 -14.84 -44.35 -11.37
C ALA A 187 -13.90 -43.13 -11.23
N VAL A 188 -14.31 -42.18 -10.39
CA VAL A 188 -13.46 -41.17 -9.73
C VAL A 188 -13.44 -41.55 -8.26
N CYS A 189 -12.26 -41.67 -7.65
CA CYS A 189 -12.05 -41.67 -6.20
C CYS A 189 -10.54 -41.50 -5.90
N GLY A 190 -10.20 -40.64 -4.93
CA GLY A 190 -8.85 -40.58 -4.35
C GLY A 190 -8.61 -39.34 -3.49
N ALA A 191 -8.77 -39.49 -2.18
CA ALA A 191 -8.83 -38.45 -1.16
C ALA A 191 -7.49 -38.16 -0.44
N ALA A 192 -7.41 -36.95 0.14
CA ALA A 192 -6.85 -36.55 1.44
C ALA A 192 -5.37 -36.83 1.82
N LEU A 193 -4.72 -35.83 2.46
CA LEU A 193 -4.36 -35.88 3.90
C LEU A 193 -3.63 -34.61 4.40
N LEU A 194 -4.01 -34.20 5.61
CA LEU A 194 -3.40 -33.18 6.49
C LEU A 194 -2.26 -33.81 7.33
N SER A 195 -1.29 -33.00 7.78
CA SER A 195 -0.63 -33.20 9.09
C SER A 195 -0.01 -31.91 9.63
N SER A 196 -0.13 -31.75 10.95
CA SER A 196 0.40 -30.68 11.81
C SER A 196 1.45 -31.22 12.78
N THR A 197 2.45 -30.44 13.21
CA THR A 197 3.14 -30.65 14.51
C THR A 197 3.75 -29.38 15.15
N ALA A 198 3.25 -29.12 16.36
CA ALA A 198 3.86 -28.77 17.66
C ALA A 198 5.12 -27.86 17.84
N GLN A 199 4.97 -27.03 18.88
CA GLN A 199 5.84 -26.02 19.51
C GLN A 199 6.85 -26.57 20.54
N ALA A 200 7.86 -25.75 20.86
CA ALA A 200 8.67 -25.84 22.08
C ALA A 200 8.87 -24.44 22.70
N GLN A 201 8.96 -24.38 24.05
CA GLN A 201 9.12 -23.17 24.87
C GLN A 201 10.39 -23.22 25.74
N THR A 202 10.95 -22.04 26.04
CA THR A 202 11.48 -21.51 27.35
C THR A 202 12.49 -20.36 27.07
N PRO A 203 12.93 -19.52 28.04
CA PRO A 203 12.25 -18.82 29.14
C PRO A 203 12.51 -17.28 29.17
N ARG A 204 12.02 -16.61 30.23
CA ARG A 204 11.63 -15.18 30.37
C ARG A 204 12.72 -14.09 30.36
N GLY A 205 12.48 -13.05 29.56
CA GLY A 205 12.92 -11.65 29.68
C GLY A 205 11.94 -10.80 28.85
N ILE A 206 11.73 -9.50 29.11
CA ILE A 206 10.84 -8.67 28.26
C ILE A 206 11.54 -8.51 26.90
N THR A 207 11.24 -9.43 25.99
CA THR A 207 11.63 -9.39 24.58
C THR A 207 10.49 -8.78 23.77
N PRO A 208 10.74 -8.31 22.54
CA PRO A 208 9.72 -7.81 21.61
C PRO A 208 8.49 -8.72 21.44
N ASP A 209 8.62 -10.00 21.82
CA ASP A 209 7.57 -11.02 21.78
C ASP A 209 6.47 -10.81 22.84
N ARG A 210 6.76 -10.13 23.97
CA ARG A 210 5.72 -9.77 24.95
C ARG A 210 4.73 -8.74 24.42
N LEU A 211 5.16 -7.87 23.50
CA LEU A 211 4.29 -6.91 22.82
C LEU A 211 3.22 -7.61 21.95
N TRP A 212 3.47 -8.86 21.53
CA TRP A 212 2.55 -9.67 20.74
C TRP A 212 1.71 -10.65 21.58
N GLN A 213 2.25 -11.20 22.67
CA GLN A 213 1.44 -11.99 23.62
C GLN A 213 0.40 -11.13 24.36
N ASP A 214 0.68 -9.84 24.52
CA ASP A 214 -0.31 -8.89 25.00
C ASP A 214 -1.24 -8.39 23.87
N ALA A 215 -0.96 -8.66 22.58
CA ALA A 215 -1.83 -8.25 21.45
C ALA A 215 -3.14 -9.06 21.40
N ASP A 216 -3.07 -10.39 21.58
CA ASP A 216 -4.26 -11.25 21.69
C ASP A 216 -5.07 -10.87 22.94
N LYS A 217 -4.39 -10.65 24.08
CA LYS A 217 -5.02 -10.13 25.30
C LYS A 217 -5.50 -8.69 25.17
N LEU A 218 -4.90 -7.87 24.31
CA LEU A 218 -5.31 -6.52 23.99
C LEU A 218 -6.58 -6.52 23.17
N LEU A 219 -6.75 -7.46 22.24
CA LEU A 219 -8.02 -7.65 21.52
C LEU A 219 -9.06 -8.38 22.35
N GLU A 220 -8.67 -9.09 23.41
CA GLU A 220 -9.57 -9.67 24.40
C GLU A 220 -9.99 -8.65 25.50
N LEU A 221 -9.07 -7.80 25.98
CA LEU A 221 -9.33 -6.65 26.87
C LEU A 221 -9.94 -5.47 26.12
N ALA A 222 -9.64 -5.38 24.83
CA ALA A 222 -10.36 -4.58 23.88
C ALA A 222 -11.36 -5.48 23.14
N GLU A 223 -12.36 -5.91 23.89
CA GLU A 223 -13.74 -5.54 23.54
C GLU A 223 -13.81 -4.01 23.33
N LEU A 224 -13.05 -3.51 22.35
CA LEU A 224 -13.35 -2.37 21.52
C LEU A 224 -14.82 -2.53 21.23
N GLY A 225 -15.65 -1.74 21.91
CA GLY A 225 -17.11 -1.84 21.79
C GLY A 225 -17.48 -1.99 20.32
N SER A 226 -18.54 -2.73 20.04
CA SER A 226 -19.00 -3.08 18.68
C SER A 226 -18.83 -1.96 17.65
N ASP A 227 -18.97 -0.71 18.08
CA ASP A 227 -18.76 0.50 17.30
C ASP A 227 -17.34 0.67 16.74
N THR A 228 -16.25 0.34 17.45
CA THR A 228 -14.90 0.50 16.89
C THR A 228 -14.51 -0.62 15.93
N LEU A 229 -14.97 -1.85 16.18
CA LEU A 229 -14.84 -2.95 15.21
C LEU A 229 -15.73 -2.72 13.98
N ARG A 230 -16.93 -2.17 14.17
CA ARG A 230 -17.80 -1.73 13.08
C ARG A 230 -17.16 -0.59 12.30
N ASP A 231 -16.65 0.46 12.95
CA ASP A 231 -15.96 1.58 12.28
C ASP A 231 -14.71 1.10 11.51
N PHE A 232 -13.97 0.12 12.06
CA PHE A 232 -12.82 -0.48 11.38
C PHE A 232 -13.26 -1.30 10.17
N ARG A 233 -14.34 -2.07 10.28
CA ARG A 233 -14.90 -2.87 9.19
C ARG A 233 -15.55 -2.01 8.10
N GLU A 234 -16.40 -1.05 8.47
CA GLU A 234 -17.00 -0.06 7.56
C GLU A 234 -15.91 0.76 6.86
N PHE A 235 -14.79 1.06 7.53
CA PHE A 235 -13.64 1.69 6.88
C PHE A 235 -12.88 0.76 5.94
N GLN A 236 -12.73 -0.52 6.31
CA GLN A 236 -12.16 -1.53 5.43
C GLN A 236 -13.06 -1.81 4.21
N GLU A 237 -14.36 -1.57 4.32
CA GLU A 237 -15.30 -1.60 3.21
C GLU A 237 -15.26 -0.30 2.39
N ALA A 238 -15.06 0.87 3.03
CA ALA A 238 -14.83 2.16 2.38
C ALA A 238 -13.43 2.31 1.75
N PHE A 239 -12.62 1.26 1.81
CA PHE A 239 -11.21 1.21 1.43
C PHE A 239 -10.94 1.47 -0.05
N GLU A 240 -11.96 1.37 -0.90
CA GLU A 240 -11.87 1.82 -2.29
C GLU A 240 -11.64 3.35 -2.36
N HIS A 241 -12.05 4.13 -1.36
CA HIS A 241 -11.92 5.59 -1.36
C HIS A 241 -11.61 6.14 0.04
N LEU A 242 -10.33 6.16 0.43
CA LEU A 242 -9.90 6.59 1.77
C LEU A 242 -10.32 8.02 2.15
N ASN A 243 -10.52 8.88 1.14
CA ASN A 243 -11.25 10.14 1.20
C ASN A 243 -11.91 10.37 -0.18
N GLU A 244 -13.04 11.07 -0.23
CA GLU A 244 -13.77 11.40 -1.48
C GLU A 244 -12.89 12.09 -2.54
N GLY A 245 -11.80 12.76 -2.13
CA GLY A 245 -10.85 13.44 -3.02
C GLY A 245 -9.59 12.66 -3.41
N ASP A 246 -9.33 11.48 -2.84
CA ASP A 246 -8.09 10.72 -3.07
C ASP A 246 -8.23 9.59 -4.08
N GLY A 247 -9.47 9.22 -4.46
CA GLY A 247 -9.74 8.17 -5.44
C GLY A 247 -9.14 8.43 -6.82
N GLN A 248 -8.95 9.71 -7.18
CA GLN A 248 -8.30 10.11 -8.44
C GLN A 248 -6.82 9.66 -8.55
N TYR A 249 -6.19 9.33 -7.42
CA TYR A 249 -4.80 8.84 -7.37
C TYR A 249 -4.70 7.32 -7.29
N ASP A 250 -5.83 6.61 -7.23
CA ASP A 250 -5.80 5.16 -7.24
C ASP A 250 -5.26 4.67 -8.59
N PRO A 251 -4.44 3.60 -8.60
CA PRO A 251 -3.88 3.09 -9.83
C PRO A 251 -4.97 2.62 -10.80
N ASP A 252 -4.91 3.10 -12.04
CA ASP A 252 -5.81 2.70 -13.11
C ASP A 252 -5.03 1.93 -14.18
N TYR A 253 -5.13 0.60 -14.14
CA TYR A 253 -4.38 -0.27 -15.06
C TYR A 253 -5.09 -0.51 -16.39
N THR A 254 -6.34 -0.04 -16.53
CA THR A 254 -7.16 -0.17 -17.74
C THR A 254 -7.86 1.16 -18.05
N PRO A 255 -7.08 2.22 -18.29
CA PRO A 255 -7.66 3.50 -18.63
C PRO A 255 -8.42 3.44 -19.95
N GLU A 256 -9.40 4.33 -20.05
CA GLU A 256 -10.15 4.51 -21.28
C GLU A 256 -9.20 4.77 -22.46
N GLY A 257 -9.42 4.06 -23.56
CA GLY A 257 -8.61 4.16 -24.76
C GLY A 257 -7.26 3.42 -24.71
N MET A 258 -6.95 2.66 -23.66
CA MET A 258 -5.74 1.83 -23.63
C MET A 258 -5.79 0.81 -24.78
N PRO A 259 -4.85 0.87 -25.74
CA PRO A 259 -4.81 -0.10 -26.83
C PRO A 259 -4.38 -1.47 -26.31
N GLU A 260 -4.90 -2.51 -26.93
CA GLU A 260 -4.49 -3.89 -26.67
C GLU A 260 -3.23 -4.24 -27.45
N VAL A 261 -2.50 -5.25 -26.95
CA VAL A 261 -1.26 -5.75 -27.58
C VAL A 261 -1.49 -7.19 -28.01
N PRO A 262 -2.12 -7.44 -29.17
CA PRO A 262 -2.50 -8.79 -29.59
C PRO A 262 -1.25 -9.63 -29.90
N ILE A 263 -1.25 -10.91 -29.53
CA ILE A 263 -0.22 -11.89 -29.94
C ILE A 263 -0.85 -13.02 -30.72
N SER A 264 -0.17 -13.57 -31.73
CA SER A 264 -0.65 -14.66 -32.58
C SER A 264 -0.54 -16.05 -31.92
N CYS A 265 0.07 -16.12 -30.73
CA CYS A 265 0.38 -17.37 -30.05
C CYS A 265 -0.83 -18.08 -29.46
N THR A 266 -1.04 -19.34 -29.89
CA THR A 266 -2.13 -20.22 -29.46
C THR A 266 -1.66 -21.52 -28.79
N THR A 267 -0.36 -21.84 -28.84
CA THR A 267 0.23 -23.07 -28.28
C THR A 267 1.20 -22.76 -27.14
N GLU A 268 1.53 -23.77 -26.33
CA GLU A 268 2.54 -23.62 -25.26
C GLU A 268 3.95 -23.41 -25.82
N GLU A 269 4.26 -23.95 -26.99
CA GLU A 269 5.58 -23.85 -27.63
C GLU A 269 5.94 -22.38 -27.95
N CYS A 270 5.01 -21.61 -28.52
CA CYS A 270 5.25 -20.18 -28.76
C CYS A 270 5.18 -19.34 -27.48
N GLN A 271 4.49 -19.80 -26.42
CA GLN A 271 4.29 -19.03 -25.19
C GLN A 271 5.60 -18.72 -24.48
N GLN A 272 6.57 -19.63 -24.56
CA GLN A 272 7.91 -19.44 -23.98
C GLN A 272 8.64 -18.23 -24.59
N CYS A 273 8.38 -17.91 -25.86
CA CYS A 273 8.96 -16.73 -26.51
C CYS A 273 8.42 -15.42 -25.87
N TYR A 274 7.12 -15.39 -25.54
CA TYR A 274 6.47 -14.18 -25.03
C TYR A 274 6.58 -14.00 -23.52
N GLU A 275 6.71 -15.07 -22.73
CA GLU A 275 6.59 -15.02 -21.27
C GLU A 275 7.44 -13.93 -20.62
N ARG A 276 8.72 -13.84 -21.01
CA ARG A 276 9.64 -12.83 -20.49
C ARG A 276 9.25 -11.40 -20.92
N ALA A 277 8.80 -11.23 -22.16
CA ALA A 277 8.41 -9.93 -22.70
C ALA A 277 7.10 -9.44 -22.05
N ILE A 278 6.10 -10.31 -21.90
CA ILE A 278 4.82 -10.03 -21.25
C ILE A 278 5.04 -9.71 -19.76
N GLY A 279 5.88 -10.48 -19.06
CA GLY A 279 6.20 -10.22 -17.66
C GLY A 279 6.80 -8.83 -17.45
N ARG A 280 7.77 -8.45 -18.29
CA ARG A 280 8.36 -7.09 -18.24
C ARG A 280 7.39 -6.00 -18.67
N LEU A 281 6.55 -6.25 -19.66
CA LEU A 281 5.50 -5.33 -20.09
C LEU A 281 4.54 -5.02 -18.93
N ASN A 282 4.02 -6.05 -18.27
CA ASN A 282 3.10 -5.90 -17.13
C ASN A 282 3.78 -5.20 -15.94
N PHE A 283 5.01 -5.59 -15.59
CA PHE A 283 5.78 -4.89 -14.55
C PHE A 283 5.96 -3.40 -14.88
N THR A 284 6.29 -3.10 -16.13
CA THR A 284 6.48 -1.72 -16.60
C THR A 284 5.18 -0.91 -16.52
N ARG A 285 4.05 -1.48 -16.94
CA ARG A 285 2.71 -0.86 -16.79
C ARG A 285 2.40 -0.52 -15.34
N VAL A 286 2.60 -1.46 -14.42
CA VAL A 286 2.32 -1.24 -13.00
C VAL A 286 3.21 -0.13 -12.45
N THR A 287 4.49 -0.14 -12.83
CA THR A 287 5.45 0.85 -12.35
C THR A 287 5.12 2.25 -12.89
N PHE A 288 4.61 2.40 -14.11
CA PHE A 288 4.14 3.68 -14.63
C PHE A 288 2.98 4.25 -13.81
N GLU A 289 1.94 3.48 -13.51
CA GLU A 289 0.82 3.94 -12.68
C GLU A 289 1.26 4.30 -11.26
N GLN A 290 2.13 3.50 -10.64
CA GLN A 290 2.69 3.82 -9.33
C GLN A 290 3.48 5.14 -9.37
N LEU A 291 4.32 5.33 -10.38
CA LEU A 291 5.11 6.55 -10.56
C LEU A 291 4.19 7.78 -10.70
N ARG A 292 3.13 7.69 -11.51
CA ARG A 292 2.10 8.73 -11.65
C ARG A 292 1.42 9.05 -10.32
N ALA A 293 0.92 8.02 -9.63
CA ALA A 293 0.19 8.18 -8.37
C ALA A 293 1.07 8.83 -7.29
N ILE A 294 2.33 8.41 -7.14
CA ILE A 294 3.29 9.02 -6.21
C ILE A 294 3.50 10.50 -6.54
N TYR A 295 3.75 10.84 -7.81
CA TYR A 295 4.00 12.21 -8.22
C TYR A 295 2.79 13.12 -8.00
N GLN A 296 1.61 12.69 -8.46
CA GLN A 296 0.38 13.48 -8.35
C GLN A 296 -0.07 13.68 -6.89
N SER A 297 -0.01 12.63 -6.07
CA SER A 297 -0.37 12.75 -4.65
C SER A 297 0.61 13.67 -3.90
N THR A 298 1.92 13.56 -4.16
CA THR A 298 2.94 14.37 -3.49
C THR A 298 2.87 15.84 -3.89
N THR A 299 2.70 16.13 -5.18
CA THR A 299 2.53 17.50 -5.69
C THR A 299 1.26 18.15 -5.14
N ASN A 300 0.12 17.45 -5.16
CA ASN A 300 -1.12 17.98 -4.59
C ASN A 300 -1.01 18.28 -3.08
N MET A 301 -0.37 17.39 -2.32
CA MET A 301 -0.12 17.60 -0.90
C MET A 301 0.76 18.85 -0.67
N ALA A 302 1.83 18.98 -1.43
CA ALA A 302 2.73 20.12 -1.33
C ALA A 302 2.04 21.44 -1.71
N ASP A 303 1.22 21.46 -2.77
CA ASP A 303 0.46 22.63 -3.19
C ASP A 303 -0.54 23.08 -2.11
N LYS A 304 -1.25 22.13 -1.51
CA LYS A 304 -2.15 22.42 -0.38
C LYS A 304 -1.38 22.96 0.82
N ALA A 305 -0.24 22.36 1.17
CA ALA A 305 0.60 22.84 2.26
C ALA A 305 1.12 24.26 1.99
N MET A 306 1.52 24.55 0.75
CA MET A 306 1.95 25.88 0.34
C MET A 306 0.81 26.91 0.41
N SER A 307 -0.39 26.57 -0.07
CA SER A 307 -1.56 27.46 0.00
C SER A 307 -1.97 27.79 1.45
N PHE A 308 -1.86 26.80 2.35
CA PHE A 308 -2.14 26.98 3.76
C PHE A 308 -1.12 27.92 4.39
N GLY A 309 0.17 27.69 4.15
CA GLY A 309 1.22 28.54 4.69
C GLY A 309 1.18 29.97 4.12
N ASP A 310 0.88 30.14 2.83
CA ASP A 310 0.70 31.46 2.21
C ASP A 310 -0.46 32.23 2.87
N SER A 311 -1.57 31.54 3.16
CA SER A 311 -2.74 32.13 3.83
C SER A 311 -2.45 32.48 5.30
N ALA A 312 -1.82 31.56 6.05
CA ALA A 312 -1.53 31.74 7.48
C ALA A 312 -0.45 32.81 7.74
N SER A 313 0.56 32.87 6.87
CA SER A 313 1.66 33.83 6.99
C SER A 313 1.26 35.27 6.64
N GLY A 314 0.18 35.46 5.88
CA GLY A 314 -0.40 36.78 5.60
C GLY A 314 -1.01 37.48 6.82
N VAL A 315 -1.28 36.76 7.92
CA VAL A 315 -1.94 37.31 9.12
C VAL A 315 -0.95 37.98 10.08
N HIS A 316 0.33 37.61 10.08
CA HIS A 316 1.35 38.19 10.96
C HIS A 316 2.69 38.43 10.22
N ALA A 317 3.15 39.69 10.17
CA ALA A 317 4.30 40.10 9.34
C ALA A 317 5.62 39.34 9.62
N LEU A 318 5.85 38.87 10.86
CA LEU A 318 7.06 38.11 11.22
C LEU A 318 7.01 36.62 10.83
N SER A 319 5.83 36.00 10.70
CA SER A 319 5.70 34.62 10.22
C SER A 319 5.79 34.52 8.69
N GLY A 320 5.57 35.64 7.98
CA GLY A 320 5.82 35.78 6.54
C GLY A 320 7.22 35.34 6.11
N LEU A 321 8.26 35.88 6.76
CA LEU A 321 9.66 35.63 6.35
C LEU A 321 10.12 34.20 6.59
N SER A 322 9.76 33.58 7.72
CA SER A 322 10.10 32.18 7.99
C SER A 322 9.35 31.22 7.09
N TRP A 323 8.09 31.52 6.77
CA TRP A 323 7.31 30.75 5.82
C TRP A 323 7.93 30.74 4.42
N GLN A 324 8.38 31.89 3.91
CA GLN A 324 9.03 31.95 2.58
C GLN A 324 10.27 31.05 2.48
N TYR A 325 11.06 30.94 3.56
CA TYR A 325 12.20 30.03 3.60
C TYR A 325 11.77 28.56 3.52
N SER A 326 10.76 28.17 4.31
CA SER A 326 10.19 26.81 4.28
C SER A 326 9.58 26.47 2.93
N LYS A 327 8.83 27.41 2.32
CA LYS A 327 8.24 27.25 0.99
C LYS A 327 9.29 26.97 -0.07
N ARG A 328 10.40 27.72 -0.06
CA ARG A 328 11.53 27.47 -0.98
C ARG A 328 12.13 26.07 -0.82
N GLY A 329 12.17 25.55 0.39
CA GLY A 329 12.55 24.16 0.67
C GLY A 329 11.61 23.17 0.00
N ILE A 330 10.29 23.36 0.16
CA ILE A 330 9.26 22.53 -0.48
C ILE A 330 9.40 22.58 -2.02
N GLU A 331 9.53 23.76 -2.61
CA GLU A 331 9.71 23.93 -4.06
C GLU A 331 10.96 23.22 -4.57
N THR A 332 12.05 23.24 -3.79
CA THR A 332 13.31 22.55 -4.14
C THR A 332 13.13 21.03 -4.13
N GLU A 333 12.45 20.48 -3.13
CA GLU A 333 12.16 19.05 -3.05
C GLU A 333 11.20 18.61 -4.18
N LEU A 334 10.20 19.43 -4.51
CA LEU A 334 9.31 19.18 -5.66
C LEU A 334 10.07 19.17 -6.99
N ALA A 335 11.03 20.08 -7.18
CA ALA A 335 11.88 20.08 -8.37
C ALA A 335 12.75 18.81 -8.44
N THR A 336 13.25 18.33 -7.30
CA THR A 336 13.98 17.06 -7.21
C THR A 336 13.08 15.87 -7.54
N LEU A 337 11.87 15.83 -6.98
CA LEU A 337 10.86 14.81 -7.29
C LEU A 337 10.55 14.77 -8.79
N GLY A 338 10.38 15.93 -9.43
CA GLY A 338 10.14 16.03 -10.87
C GLY A 338 11.29 15.46 -11.71
N ARG A 339 12.55 15.71 -11.33
CA ARG A 339 13.71 15.09 -12.01
C ARG A 339 13.74 13.59 -11.82
N SER A 340 13.53 13.10 -10.60
CA SER A 340 13.48 11.65 -10.33
C SER A 340 12.33 10.96 -11.07
N TYR A 341 11.19 11.66 -11.23
CA TYR A 341 10.10 11.20 -12.08
C TYR A 341 10.55 11.04 -13.53
N ASP A 342 11.13 12.10 -14.14
CA ASP A 342 11.54 12.09 -15.54
C ASP A 342 12.59 11.03 -15.85
N GLU A 343 13.58 10.88 -14.96
CA GLU A 343 14.60 9.84 -15.07
C GLU A 343 13.98 8.45 -15.05
N LYS A 344 13.06 8.19 -14.11
CA LYS A 344 12.39 6.90 -14.00
C LYS A 344 11.45 6.65 -15.18
N TYR A 345 10.68 7.65 -15.59
CA TYR A 345 9.80 7.61 -16.76
C TYR A 345 10.57 7.25 -18.03
N THR A 346 11.71 7.90 -18.28
CA THR A 346 12.57 7.62 -19.44
C THR A 346 13.08 6.18 -19.42
N GLY A 347 13.52 5.69 -18.25
CA GLY A 347 13.96 4.31 -18.08
C GLY A 347 12.84 3.27 -18.28
N LEU A 348 11.62 3.59 -17.84
CA LEU A 348 10.45 2.75 -18.06
C LEU A 348 10.05 2.73 -19.54
N LEU A 349 10.12 3.85 -20.26
CA LEU A 349 9.90 3.88 -21.71
C LEU A 349 10.91 3.01 -22.46
N GLY A 350 12.19 3.05 -22.08
CA GLY A 350 13.19 2.14 -22.65
C GLY A 350 12.86 0.67 -22.41
N THR A 351 12.43 0.32 -21.19
CA THR A 351 12.01 -1.04 -20.84
C THR A 351 10.76 -1.49 -21.60
N LEU A 352 9.79 -0.58 -21.76
CA LEU A 352 8.57 -0.80 -22.54
C LEU A 352 8.92 -1.08 -24.01
N ARG A 353 9.75 -0.23 -24.62
CA ARG A 353 10.20 -0.39 -26.01
C ARG A 353 10.88 -1.74 -26.22
N SER A 354 11.84 -2.08 -25.37
CA SER A 354 12.54 -3.37 -25.43
C SER A 354 11.57 -4.56 -25.31
N SER A 355 10.57 -4.47 -24.42
CA SER A 355 9.59 -5.55 -24.26
C SER A 355 8.75 -5.73 -25.52
N LEU A 356 8.30 -4.64 -26.15
CA LEU A 356 7.53 -4.67 -27.39
C LEU A 356 8.37 -5.14 -28.60
N ASP A 357 9.64 -4.77 -28.68
CA ASP A 357 10.55 -5.24 -29.72
C ASP A 357 10.80 -6.76 -29.61
N GLU A 358 10.90 -7.29 -28.39
CA GLU A 358 11.01 -8.73 -28.17
C GLU A 358 9.73 -9.48 -28.56
N MET A 359 8.54 -8.91 -28.27
CA MET A 359 7.28 -9.47 -28.78
C MET A 359 7.23 -9.47 -30.31
N ALA A 360 7.68 -8.38 -30.95
CA ALA A 360 7.75 -8.29 -32.41
C ALA A 360 8.72 -9.31 -33.02
N ALA A 361 9.81 -9.64 -32.32
CA ALA A 361 10.73 -10.70 -32.75
C ALA A 361 10.05 -12.07 -32.72
N CYS A 362 9.30 -12.39 -31.65
CA CYS A 362 8.52 -13.62 -31.57
C CYS A 362 7.45 -13.73 -32.68
N GLU A 363 6.78 -12.62 -33.00
CA GLU A 363 5.79 -12.54 -34.07
C GLU A 363 6.41 -12.80 -35.45
N ARG A 364 7.61 -12.26 -35.69
CA ARG A 364 8.36 -12.50 -36.92
C ARG A 364 8.81 -13.96 -37.04
N GLU A 365 9.35 -14.53 -35.96
CA GLU A 365 9.94 -15.88 -35.96
C GLU A 365 8.88 -16.97 -36.11
N HIS A 366 7.76 -16.85 -35.42
CA HIS A 366 6.77 -17.92 -35.34
C HIS A 366 5.54 -17.72 -36.23
N PHE A 367 5.27 -16.49 -36.70
CA PHE A 367 4.01 -16.14 -37.37
C PHE A 367 4.17 -15.32 -38.65
N ASP A 368 5.40 -15.13 -39.14
CA ASP A 368 5.72 -14.36 -40.37
C ASP A 368 5.10 -12.95 -40.35
N ASN A 369 5.13 -12.30 -39.18
CA ASN A 369 4.53 -10.98 -38.97
C ASN A 369 5.61 -9.93 -38.64
N PRO A 370 6.47 -9.54 -39.61
CA PRO A 370 7.59 -8.64 -39.37
C PRO A 370 7.18 -7.21 -38.97
N ASP A 371 5.97 -6.80 -39.34
CA ASP A 371 5.42 -5.46 -39.12
C ASP A 371 4.58 -5.33 -37.84
N TRP A 372 4.56 -6.36 -36.98
CA TRP A 372 3.76 -6.36 -35.76
C TRP A 372 3.99 -5.12 -34.89
N TYR A 373 5.24 -4.69 -34.72
CA TYR A 373 5.56 -3.50 -33.93
C TYR A 373 4.88 -2.26 -34.50
N ASN A 374 5.01 -2.01 -35.80
CA ASN A 374 4.45 -0.80 -36.42
C ASN A 374 2.92 -0.77 -36.32
N ARG A 375 2.27 -1.93 -36.31
CA ARG A 375 0.81 -2.06 -36.25
C ARG A 375 0.24 -1.98 -34.84
N PHE A 376 0.93 -2.57 -33.86
CA PHE A 376 0.40 -2.72 -32.50
C PHE A 376 1.34 -2.13 -31.45
N GLY A 377 2.61 -2.53 -31.46
CA GLY A 377 3.59 -2.08 -30.47
C GLY A 377 3.79 -0.56 -30.45
N PHE A 378 3.83 0.09 -31.60
CA PHE A 378 4.02 1.54 -31.72
C PHE A 378 2.84 2.33 -31.13
N ILE A 379 1.60 1.89 -31.40
CA ILE A 379 0.38 2.50 -30.87
C ILE A 379 0.38 2.39 -29.34
N TYR A 380 0.71 1.20 -28.83
CA TYR A 380 0.81 0.97 -27.40
C TYR A 380 1.89 1.83 -26.74
N TYR A 381 3.09 1.87 -27.34
CA TYR A 381 4.19 2.70 -26.85
C TYR A 381 3.82 4.17 -26.77
N THR A 382 3.23 4.72 -27.84
CA THR A 382 2.86 6.14 -27.92
C THR A 382 1.77 6.48 -26.92
N PHE A 383 0.78 5.59 -26.71
CA PHE A 383 -0.24 5.77 -25.69
C PHE A 383 0.37 5.88 -24.28
N MET A 384 1.28 4.96 -23.94
CA MET A 384 1.95 4.95 -22.64
C MET A 384 2.86 6.18 -22.48
N GLU A 385 3.60 6.56 -23.53
CA GLU A 385 4.43 7.76 -23.54
C GLU A 385 3.60 9.02 -23.23
N ASP A 386 2.48 9.22 -23.92
CA ASP A 386 1.64 10.40 -23.74
C ASP A 386 0.95 10.41 -22.37
N ARG A 387 0.37 9.28 -21.94
CA ARG A 387 -0.38 9.18 -20.68
C ARG A 387 0.47 9.50 -19.45
N TYR A 388 1.71 9.02 -19.40
CA TYR A 388 2.57 9.15 -18.21
C TYR A 388 3.60 10.26 -18.35
N ARG A 389 3.47 11.13 -19.35
CA ARG A 389 4.24 12.37 -19.39
C ARG A 389 3.64 13.35 -18.39
N ARG A 390 4.49 13.98 -17.56
CA ARG A 390 4.05 14.97 -16.56
C ARG A 390 3.88 16.38 -17.12
#